data_AF-A0A1Q7BZV9-F1
#
_entry.id   AF-A0A1Q7BZV9-F1
#
_cell.length_a   1.000
_cell.length_b   1.000
_cell.length_c   1.000
_cell.angle_alpha   90.00
_cell.angle_beta   90.00
_cell.angle_gamma   90.00
#
_symmetry.space_group_name_H-M   'P 1'
#
loop_
_entity.id
_entity.type
_entity.pdbx_description
1 polymer ?
#
loop_
_entity_poly.entity_id
_entity_poly.type
_entity_poly.pdbx_seq_one_letter_code
_entity_poly.pdbx_strand_id
1 'polypeptide(L)'
;MTVTGTRRTGPPSPAALDELQERVGSIRRRHDLRVTATVALLDTCAELGELVGAFLKDTGYSATRPATNADAVATDAVASDAVRAEFGDVLFALLSFADAAGLDAHSELLATLSRYETRFAGNGAGGDRHG
;
A
#
# COMPACT_ATOMS: atom_id res chain seq x y z
N MET A 1 47.21 3.28 -5.18
CA MET A 1 46.52 1.97 -5.22
C MET A 1 45.03 2.27 -5.16
N THR A 2 44.40 2.35 -6.33
CA THR A 2 43.03 2.84 -6.49
C THR A 2 42.10 1.63 -6.60
N VAL A 3 41.22 1.43 -5.62
CA VAL A 3 40.19 0.40 -5.70
C VAL A 3 38.99 0.98 -6.42
N THR A 4 38.86 0.63 -7.69
CA THR A 4 37.70 0.94 -8.53
C THR A 4 36.54 0.08 -8.05
N GLY A 5 35.57 0.71 -7.38
CA GLY A 5 34.32 0.06 -6.99
C GLY A 5 33.57 -0.44 -8.22
N THR A 6 33.37 -1.74 -8.31
CA THR A 6 32.59 -2.39 -9.34
C THR A 6 31.13 -1.94 -9.22
N ARG A 7 30.68 -1.17 -10.21
CA ARG A 7 29.26 -0.83 -10.36
C ARG A 7 28.51 -2.14 -10.62
N ARG A 8 27.61 -2.53 -9.72
CA ARG A 8 26.69 -3.66 -9.94
C ARG A 8 25.82 -3.36 -11.15
N THR A 9 26.16 -3.97 -12.29
CA THR A 9 25.34 -3.99 -13.51
C THR A 9 24.41 -5.19 -13.44
N GLY A 10 23.36 -5.09 -12.63
CA GLY A 10 22.17 -5.93 -12.73
C GLY A 10 20.98 -5.07 -13.15
N PRO A 11 19.88 -5.64 -13.68
CA PRO A 11 18.61 -4.93 -13.72
C PRO A 11 18.33 -4.39 -12.31
N PRO A 12 17.79 -3.16 -12.15
CA PRO A 12 17.50 -2.63 -10.83
C PRO A 12 16.64 -3.67 -10.10
N SER A 13 17.08 -4.11 -8.91
CA SER A 13 16.20 -4.85 -8.01
C SER A 13 14.94 -3.99 -7.80
N PRO A 14 13.77 -4.60 -7.57
CA PRO A 14 12.61 -3.84 -7.09
C PRO A 14 13.09 -2.91 -5.98
N ALA A 15 12.78 -1.60 -6.09
CA ALA A 15 13.20 -0.64 -5.09
C ALA A 15 12.70 -1.11 -3.73
N ALA A 16 13.58 -1.14 -2.73
CA ALA A 16 13.21 -1.55 -1.40
C ALA A 16 12.23 -0.52 -0.79
N LEU A 17 11.36 -0.95 0.12
CA LEU A 17 10.25 -0.11 0.61
C LEU A 17 10.76 1.15 1.34
N ASP A 18 11.90 1.04 2.01
CA ASP A 18 12.65 2.14 2.60
C ASP A 18 13.17 3.14 1.56
N GLU A 19 13.70 2.67 0.42
CA GLU A 19 14.10 3.53 -0.70
C GLU A 19 12.90 4.31 -1.28
N LEU A 20 11.74 3.64 -1.39
CA LEU A 20 10.50 4.26 -1.83
C LEU A 20 10.01 5.30 -0.83
N GLN A 21 10.03 4.98 0.47
CA GLN A 21 9.68 5.92 1.53
C GLN A 21 10.55 7.18 1.48
N GLU A 22 11.88 7.03 1.38
CA GLU A 22 12.79 8.17 1.29
C GLU A 22 12.54 8.99 0.01
N ARG A 23 12.23 8.34 -1.11
CA ARG A 23 11.87 9.04 -2.35
C ARG A 23 10.59 9.87 -2.20
N VAL A 24 9.57 9.34 -1.53
CA VAL A 24 8.32 10.05 -1.22
C VAL A 24 8.58 11.24 -0.31
N GLY A 25 9.31 11.03 0.80
CA GLY A 25 9.71 12.10 1.71
C GLY A 25 10.50 13.21 1.00
N SER A 26 11.43 12.83 0.13
CA SER A 26 12.21 13.76 -0.70
C SER A 26 11.34 14.58 -1.66
N ILE A 27 10.31 13.99 -2.28
CA ILE A 27 9.36 14.74 -3.11
C ILE A 27 8.68 15.83 -2.27
N ARG A 28 8.11 15.48 -1.11
CA ARG A 28 7.43 16.48 -0.25
C ARG A 28 8.36 17.58 0.24
N ARG A 29 9.58 17.22 0.65
CA ARG A 29 10.61 18.18 1.09
C ARG A 29 11.01 19.14 -0.04
N ARG A 30 11.15 18.66 -1.28
CA ARG A 30 11.52 19.49 -2.45
C ARG A 30 10.43 20.48 -2.87
N HIS A 31 9.17 20.17 -2.59
CA HIS A 31 8.03 21.02 -2.94
C HIS A 31 7.53 21.87 -1.76
N ASP A 32 8.29 21.96 -0.66
CA ASP A 32 7.91 22.65 0.59
C ASP A 32 6.58 22.17 1.21
N LEU A 33 6.17 20.95 0.87
CA LEU A 33 4.98 20.28 1.40
C LEU A 33 5.32 19.55 2.70
N ARG A 34 6.08 20.19 3.58
CA ARG A 34 6.39 19.62 4.90
C ARG A 34 5.10 19.54 5.71
N VAL A 35 4.48 18.38 5.64
CA VAL A 35 3.26 18.05 6.38
C VAL A 35 3.62 17.40 7.70
N THR A 36 2.87 17.73 8.74
CA THR A 36 2.95 16.98 10.00
C THR A 36 2.40 15.58 9.81
N ALA A 37 2.76 14.64 10.69
CA ALA A 37 2.21 13.29 10.67
C ALA A 37 0.66 13.30 10.70
N THR A 38 0.04 14.22 11.44
CA THR A 38 -1.42 14.36 11.48
C THR A 38 -2.02 14.71 10.12
N VAL A 39 -1.42 15.66 9.40
CA VAL A 39 -1.91 16.05 8.08
C VAL A 39 -1.70 14.92 7.08
N ALA A 40 -0.54 14.27 7.10
CA ALA A 40 -0.26 13.11 6.24
C ALA A 40 -1.20 11.92 6.52
N LEU A 41 -1.63 11.72 7.77
CA LEU A 41 -2.61 10.70 8.11
C LEU A 41 -4.00 11.03 7.55
N LEU A 42 -4.43 12.30 7.63
CA LEU A 42 -5.69 12.75 7.02
C LEU A 42 -5.66 12.60 5.50
N ASP A 43 -4.53 12.91 4.88
CA ASP A 43 -4.27 12.70 3.45
C ASP A 43 -4.44 11.23 3.07
N THR A 44 -3.85 10.33 3.87
CA THR A 44 -4.01 8.87 3.69
C THR A 44 -5.48 8.44 3.73
N CYS A 45 -6.30 9.03 4.62
CA CYS A 45 -7.74 8.76 4.66
C CYS A 45 -8.48 9.28 3.43
N ALA A 46 -8.08 10.43 2.89
CA ALA A 46 -8.67 11.00 1.68
C ALA A 46 -8.39 10.11 0.48
N GLU A 47 -7.11 9.77 0.23
CA GLU A 47 -6.71 8.90 -0.88
C GLU A 47 -7.36 7.51 -0.82
N LEU A 48 -7.52 6.96 0.40
CA LEU A 48 -8.24 5.70 0.57
C LEU A 48 -9.71 5.82 0.17
N GLY A 49 -10.34 6.97 0.44
CA GLY A 49 -11.69 7.28 -0.01
C GLY A 49 -11.80 7.38 -1.53
N GLU A 50 -10.82 7.98 -2.20
CA GLU A 50 -10.76 8.07 -3.66
C GLU A 50 -10.60 6.69 -4.29
N LEU A 51 -9.71 5.84 -3.74
CA LEU A 51 -9.57 4.44 -4.15
C LEU A 51 -10.89 3.66 -4.03
N VAL A 52 -11.60 3.80 -2.91
CA VAL A 52 -12.93 3.20 -2.73
C VAL A 52 -13.89 3.70 -3.81
N GLY A 53 -13.91 5.02 -4.05
CA GLY A 53 -14.74 5.63 -5.08
C GLY A 53 -14.44 5.11 -6.50
N ALA A 54 -13.16 4.99 -6.85
CA ALA A 54 -12.74 4.43 -8.13
C ALA A 54 -13.13 2.96 -8.26
N PHE A 55 -12.90 2.14 -7.23
CA PHE A 55 -13.22 0.71 -7.24
C PHE A 55 -14.73 0.44 -7.31
N LEU A 56 -15.55 1.23 -6.62
CA LEU A 56 -17.00 1.14 -6.71
C LEU A 56 -17.49 1.45 -8.14
N LYS A 57 -16.99 2.53 -8.75
CA LYS A 57 -17.30 2.86 -10.15
C LYS A 57 -16.88 1.73 -11.10
N ASP A 58 -15.69 1.17 -10.88
CA ASP A 58 -15.12 0.08 -11.69
C ASP A 58 -15.98 -1.20 -11.63
N THR A 59 -16.52 -1.50 -10.46
CA THR A 59 -17.39 -2.66 -10.23
C THR A 59 -18.85 -2.41 -10.63
N GLY A 60 -19.15 -1.28 -11.27
CA GLY A 60 -20.49 -0.94 -11.74
C GLY A 60 -21.45 -0.54 -10.62
N TYR A 61 -20.94 -0.23 -9.42
CA TYR A 61 -21.76 0.34 -8.36
C TYR A 61 -22.31 1.69 -8.81
N SER A 62 -23.63 1.75 -8.94
CA SER A 62 -24.37 2.97 -9.22
C SER A 62 -25.29 3.26 -8.04
N ALA A 63 -25.10 4.40 -7.38
CA ALA A 63 -25.95 4.85 -6.28
C ALA A 63 -27.44 5.03 -6.68
N THR A 64 -27.75 5.01 -7.98
CA THR A 64 -29.10 5.22 -8.55
C THR A 64 -29.75 3.95 -9.10
N ARG A 65 -29.09 2.79 -9.10
CA ARG A 65 -29.68 1.53 -9.61
C ARG A 65 -30.12 0.63 -8.45
N PRO A 66 -31.37 0.12 -8.42
CA PRO A 66 -31.76 -0.87 -7.43
C PRO A 66 -30.86 -2.10 -7.58
N ALA A 67 -30.25 -2.54 -6.48
CA ALA A 67 -29.41 -3.73 -6.47
C ALA A 67 -30.24 -4.92 -6.96
N THR A 68 -29.92 -5.40 -8.16
CA THR A 68 -30.48 -6.65 -8.66
C THR A 68 -29.44 -7.74 -8.41
N ASN A 69 -29.90 -8.95 -8.15
CA ASN A 69 -29.11 -10.14 -7.80
C ASN A 69 -28.02 -10.52 -8.84
N ALA A 70 -27.86 -9.74 -9.92
CA ALA A 70 -26.87 -9.87 -10.98
C ALA A 70 -25.68 -8.89 -10.83
N ASP A 71 -25.61 -8.06 -9.78
CA ASP A 71 -24.45 -7.22 -9.46
C ASP A 71 -23.29 -8.05 -8.88
N ALA A 72 -23.06 -9.23 -9.44
CA ALA A 72 -21.92 -10.07 -9.11
C ALA A 72 -20.67 -9.33 -9.53
N VAL A 73 -19.95 -8.81 -8.53
CA VAL A 73 -18.59 -8.30 -8.62
C VAL A 73 -17.81 -9.24 -9.52
N ALA A 74 -17.36 -8.74 -10.68
CA ALA A 74 -16.49 -9.49 -11.58
C ALA A 74 -15.17 -9.74 -10.84
N THR A 75 -15.07 -10.89 -10.17
CA THR A 75 -13.94 -11.29 -9.31
C THR A 75 -12.64 -11.51 -10.07
N ASP A 76 -12.68 -11.48 -11.41
CA ASP A 76 -11.54 -11.73 -12.30
C ASP A 76 -11.16 -10.50 -13.17
N ALA A 77 -11.72 -9.32 -12.89
CA ALA A 77 -11.42 -8.11 -13.66
C ALA A 77 -10.03 -7.54 -13.31
N VAL A 78 -9.23 -7.25 -14.33
CA VAL A 78 -7.99 -6.48 -14.18
C VAL A 78 -8.35 -5.08 -13.71
N ALA A 79 -7.78 -4.64 -12.58
CA ALA A 79 -8.02 -3.29 -12.05
C ALA A 79 -7.80 -2.22 -13.14
N SER A 80 -8.79 -1.33 -13.31
CA SER A 80 -8.70 -0.23 -14.27
C SER A 80 -7.59 0.75 -13.94
N ASP A 81 -7.22 1.58 -14.92
CA ASP A 81 -6.19 2.60 -14.75
C ASP A 81 -6.53 3.59 -13.63
N ALA A 82 -7.82 3.89 -13.41
CA ALA A 82 -8.27 4.72 -12.30
C ALA A 82 -7.97 4.05 -10.95
N VAL A 83 -8.38 2.79 -10.76
CA VAL A 83 -8.09 2.05 -9.52
C VAL A 83 -6.58 1.94 -9.28
N ARG A 84 -5.78 1.74 -10.34
CA ARG A 84 -4.32 1.69 -10.25
C ARG A 84 -3.71 3.02 -9.84
N ALA A 85 -4.22 4.13 -10.35
CA ALA A 85 -3.78 5.47 -9.97
C ALA A 85 -4.05 5.75 -8.49
N GLU A 86 -5.31 5.59 -8.06
CA GLU A 86 -5.70 5.82 -6.66
C GLU A 86 -4.95 4.89 -5.69
N PHE A 87 -4.68 3.66 -6.09
CA PHE A 87 -3.86 2.75 -5.29
C PHE A 87 -2.43 3.27 -5.12
N GLY A 88 -1.86 3.87 -6.18
CA GLY A 88 -0.57 4.55 -6.12
C GLY A 88 -0.59 5.74 -5.17
N ASP A 89 -1.66 6.54 -5.19
CA ASP A 89 -1.82 7.71 -4.33
C ASP A 89 -1.98 7.34 -2.85
N VAL A 90 -2.71 6.25 -2.56
CA VAL A 90 -2.76 5.66 -1.20
C VAL A 90 -1.38 5.25 -0.71
N LEU A 91 -0.58 4.59 -1.55
CA LEU A 91 0.78 4.20 -1.17
C LEU A 91 1.67 5.43 -0.94
N PHE A 92 1.54 6.46 -1.79
CA PHE A 92 2.28 7.71 -1.63
C PHE A 92 1.92 8.41 -0.32
N ALA A 93 0.62 8.52 0.01
CA ALA A 93 0.16 9.14 1.24
C ALA A 93 0.59 8.35 2.49
N LEU A 94 0.49 7.02 2.46
CA LEU A 94 0.90 6.18 3.59
C LEU A 94 2.41 6.24 3.85
N LEU A 95 3.24 6.22 2.80
CA LEU A 95 4.69 6.39 2.96
C LEU A 95 5.06 7.81 3.38
N SER A 96 4.30 8.81 2.95
CA SER A 96 4.45 10.19 3.43
C SER A 96 4.15 10.29 4.93
N PHE A 97 3.12 9.58 5.40
CA PHE A 97 2.81 9.47 6.82
C PHE A 97 3.94 8.79 7.60
N ALA A 98 4.47 7.67 7.08
CA ALA A 98 5.60 6.98 7.71
C ALA A 98 6.83 7.89 7.86
N ASP A 99 7.23 8.63 6.80
CA ASP A 99 8.32 9.61 6.84
C ASP A 99 8.04 10.71 7.88
N ALA A 100 6.84 11.31 7.85
CA ALA A 100 6.46 12.39 8.77
C ALA A 100 6.34 11.95 10.24
N ALA A 101 6.01 10.68 10.49
CA ALA A 101 5.90 10.09 11.82
C ALA A 101 7.23 9.49 12.34
N GLY A 102 8.28 9.45 11.52
CA GLY A 102 9.55 8.82 11.88
C GLY A 102 9.48 7.30 11.96
N LEU A 103 8.58 6.67 11.20
CA LEU A 103 8.41 5.22 11.13
C LEU A 103 9.25 4.66 9.98
N ASP A 104 9.81 3.47 10.16
CA ASP A 104 10.45 2.69 9.09
C ASP A 104 9.41 1.72 8.51
N ALA A 105 8.79 2.08 7.38
CA ALA A 105 7.68 1.32 6.82
C ALA A 105 8.06 -0.13 6.48
N HIS A 106 9.30 -0.37 6.07
CA HIS A 106 9.81 -1.70 5.76
C HIS A 106 9.85 -2.59 7.01
N SER A 107 10.47 -2.10 8.08
CA SER A 107 10.61 -2.80 9.35
C SER A 107 9.25 -3.06 10.00
N GLU A 108 8.36 -2.07 9.99
CA GLU A 108 7.01 -2.20 10.54
C GLU A 108 6.17 -3.25 9.78
N LEU A 109 6.29 -3.29 8.44
CA LEU A 109 5.61 -4.29 7.62
C LEU A 109 6.17 -5.69 7.89
N LEU A 110 7.50 -5.87 7.91
CA LEU A 110 8.13 -7.17 8.20
C LEU A 110 7.73 -7.70 9.58
N ALA A 111 7.78 -6.85 10.61
CA ALA A 111 7.35 -7.23 11.95
C ALA A 111 5.87 -7.64 11.98
N THR A 112 5.02 -6.95 11.21
CA THR A 112 3.59 -7.25 11.10
C THR A 112 3.34 -8.57 10.36
N LEU A 113 4.03 -8.83 9.26
CA LEU A 113 3.94 -10.09 8.51
C LEU A 113 4.30 -11.29 9.40
N SER A 114 5.40 -11.20 10.16
CA SER A 114 5.81 -12.27 11.09
C SER A 114 4.73 -12.58 12.15
N ARG A 115 4.04 -11.55 12.67
CA ARG A 115 2.91 -11.75 13.58
C ARG A 115 1.73 -12.46 12.91
N TYR A 116 1.40 -12.09 11.67
CA TYR A 116 0.34 -12.74 10.90
C TYR A 116 0.67 -14.20 10.57
N GLU A 117 1.88 -14.48 10.11
CA GLU A 117 2.37 -15.84 9.84
C GLU A 117 2.25 -16.73 11.08
N THR A 118 2.67 -16.22 12.23
CA THR A 118 2.56 -16.93 13.52
C THR A 118 1.10 -17.21 13.89
N ARG A 119 0.21 -16.21 13.72
CA ARG A 119 -1.23 -16.35 14.03
C ARG A 119 -1.91 -17.39 13.14
N PHE A 120 -1.59 -17.41 11.85
CA PHE A 120 -2.18 -18.36 10.90
C PHE A 120 -1.62 -19.78 11.10
N ALA A 121 -0.33 -19.92 11.43
CA ALA A 121 0.25 -21.21 11.79
C ALA A 121 -0.34 -21.79 13.09
N GLY A 122 -0.61 -20.94 14.09
CA GLY A 122 -1.22 -21.36 15.36
C GLY A 122 -2.68 -21.81 15.24
N ASN A 123 -3.43 -21.25 14.28
CA ASN A 123 -4.83 -21.62 14.04
C ASN A 123 -4.99 -22.90 13.18
N GLY A 124 -3.95 -23.35 12.49
CA GLY A 124 -3.96 -24.58 11.68
C GLY A 124 -3.68 -25.87 12.47
N ALA A 125 -3.18 -25.77 13.71
CA ALA A 125 -2.79 -26.94 14.52
C ALA A 125 -3.88 -27.44 15.50
N GLY A 126 -5.07 -26.84 15.48
CA GLY A 126 -6.16 -27.11 16.44
C GLY A 126 -7.35 -27.91 15.91
N GLY A 127 -7.34 -28.35 14.65
CA GLY A 127 -8.44 -29.06 14.01
C GLY A 127 -8.10 -30.49 13.64
N ASP A 128 -7.77 -31.34 14.61
CA ASP A 128 -7.92 -32.81 14.51
C ASP A 128 -7.46 -33.51 15.80
N ARG A 129 -8.19 -33.32 16.90
CA ARG A 129 -8.31 -34.30 18.01
C ARG A 129 -9.60 -34.02 18.78
N HIS A 130 -10.71 -34.62 18.38
CA HIS A 130 -11.79 -35.14 19.24
C HIS A 130 -12.95 -35.60 18.33
N GLY A 131 -13.23 -36.90 18.33
CA GLY A 131 -14.36 -37.52 17.61
C GLY A 131 -14.03 -38.93 17.17
#